data_AF-A0A351ZAQ2-F1
#
_entry.id   AF-A0A351ZAQ2-F1
#
_cell.length_a   1.000
_cell.length_b   1.000
_cell.length_c   1.000
_cell.angle_alpha   90.00
_cell.angle_beta   90.00
_cell.angle_gamma   90.00
#
_symmetry.space_group_name_H-M   'P 1'
#
loop_
_entity.id
_entity.type
_entity.pdbx_description
1 polymer ?
#
loop_
_entity_poly.entity_id
_entity_poly.type
_entity_poly.pdbx_seq_one_letter_code
_entity_poly.pdbx_strand_id
1 'polypeptide(L)'
;MKIKNPKDFWAGLMFIVFGLFFVIGARDYQLGSAARMGPAYFPTLLGGLMAVVGAAVFFRSFVLKGGGVAAFPLRLIFFITLSLLIFGYLLKPIGLVLALLCLVVISAFAGHEFRLKEALLLTFVLIVLSVLVFVKGLGLPFPLWPKFLS
;
A
#
# COMPACT_ATOMS: atom_id res chain seq x y z
N MET A 1 -11.95 25.74 -19.24
CA MET A 1 -11.31 24.46 -19.65
C MET A 1 -12.37 23.37 -19.63
N LYS A 2 -12.54 22.57 -20.70
CA LYS A 2 -13.44 21.40 -20.70
C LYS A 2 -12.65 20.18 -20.21
N ILE A 3 -13.18 19.44 -19.23
CA ILE A 3 -12.59 18.17 -18.76
C ILE A 3 -12.77 17.15 -19.89
N LYS A 4 -11.67 16.59 -20.40
CA LYS A 4 -11.69 15.59 -21.49
C LYS A 4 -11.59 14.16 -20.98
N ASN A 5 -11.02 13.96 -19.79
CA ASN A 5 -10.94 12.67 -19.11
C ASN A 5 -11.40 12.81 -17.64
N PRO A 6 -12.69 12.60 -17.33
CA PRO A 6 -13.22 12.69 -15.97
C PRO A 6 -12.57 11.71 -14.99
N LYS A 7 -12.19 10.50 -15.44
CA LYS A 7 -11.53 9.50 -14.60
C LYS A 7 -10.19 10.00 -14.07
N ASP A 8 -9.33 10.52 -14.95
CA ASP A 8 -8.02 11.04 -14.56
C ASP A 8 -8.15 12.30 -13.72
N PHE A 9 -9.16 13.15 -13.99
CA PHE A 9 -9.43 14.34 -13.19
C PHE A 9 -9.69 13.98 -11.72
N TRP A 10 -10.62 13.06 -11.47
CA TRP A 10 -10.97 12.65 -10.10
C TRP A 10 -9.87 11.82 -9.42
N ALA A 11 -9.19 10.95 -10.16
CA ALA A 11 -8.06 10.19 -9.62
C ALA A 11 -6.87 11.10 -9.24
N GLY A 12 -6.54 12.06 -10.10
CA GLY A 12 -5.51 13.06 -9.85
C GLY A 12 -5.84 13.93 -8.65
N LEU A 13 -7.09 14.43 -8.58
CA LEU A 13 -7.57 15.22 -7.44
C LEU A 13 -7.49 14.43 -6.12
N MET A 14 -7.91 13.16 -6.13
CA MET A 14 -7.80 12.27 -4.96
C MET A 14 -6.34 12.15 -4.50
N PHE A 15 -5.41 11.88 -5.41
CA PHE A 15 -3.99 11.75 -5.06
C PHE A 15 -3.39 13.05 -4.50
N ILE A 16 -3.77 14.21 -5.05
CA ILE A 16 -3.35 15.52 -4.52
C ILE A 16 -3.89 15.71 -3.09
N VAL A 17 -5.18 15.48 -2.87
CA VAL A 17 -5.83 15.70 -1.56
C VAL A 17 -5.23 14.78 -0.50
N PHE A 18 -5.14 13.47 -0.78
CA PHE A 18 -4.55 12.52 0.17
C PHE A 18 -3.05 12.77 0.37
N GLY A 19 -2.32 13.09 -0.69
CA GLY A 19 -0.90 13.40 -0.61
C GLY A 19 -0.62 14.61 0.28
N LEU A 20 -1.35 15.71 0.06
CA LEU A 20 -1.26 16.90 0.90
C LEU A 20 -1.74 16.63 2.34
N PHE A 21 -2.79 15.84 2.53
CA PHE A 21 -3.25 15.44 3.86
C PHE A 21 -2.14 14.76 4.67
N PHE A 22 -1.43 13.79 4.10
CA PHE A 22 -0.33 13.12 4.79
C PHE A 22 0.89 14.03 5.00
N VAL A 23 1.23 14.90 4.03
CA VAL A 23 2.33 15.86 4.19
C VAL A 23 2.04 16.87 5.29
N ILE A 24 0.82 17.41 5.32
CA ILE A 24 0.41 18.40 6.33
C ILE A 24 0.27 17.74 7.70
N GLY A 25 -0.37 16.57 7.77
CA GLY A 25 -0.56 15.82 9.02
C GLY A 25 0.75 15.28 9.61
N ALA A 26 1.81 15.15 8.81
CA ALA A 26 3.12 14.72 9.27
C ALA A 26 4.01 15.85 9.80
N ARG A 27 3.59 17.12 9.69
CA ARG A 27 4.44 18.29 10.03
C ARG A 27 4.87 18.36 11.48
N ASP A 28 4.03 17.88 12.39
CA ASP A 28 4.30 17.89 13.83
C ASP A 28 5.20 16.72 14.27
N TYR A 29 5.51 15.79 13.35
CA TYR A 29 6.36 14.64 13.62
C TYR A 29 7.80 14.90 13.16
N GLN A 30 8.77 14.29 13.85
CA GLN A 30 10.16 14.36 13.44
C GLN A 30 10.40 13.55 12.16
N LEU A 31 11.09 14.14 11.18
CA LEU A 31 11.46 13.48 9.94
C LEU A 31 12.63 12.48 10.14
N GLY A 32 13.58 12.81 11.02
CA GLY A 32 14.79 12.00 11.21
C GLY A 32 15.74 12.06 9.99
N SER A 33 16.45 10.97 9.71
CA SER A 33 17.36 10.84 8.57
C SER A 33 17.00 9.61 7.73
N ALA A 34 17.56 9.48 6.52
CA ALA A 34 17.33 8.29 5.69
C ALA A 34 17.78 6.99 6.38
N ALA A 35 18.82 7.05 7.23
CA ALA A 35 19.31 5.90 8.00
C ALA A 35 18.53 5.64 9.29
N ARG A 36 17.80 6.65 9.80
CA ARG A 36 16.95 6.57 10.99
C ARG A 36 15.67 7.35 10.71
N MET A 37 14.78 6.72 9.95
CA MET A 37 13.54 7.33 9.50
C MET A 37 12.65 7.63 10.71
N GLY A 38 12.33 8.91 10.91
CA GLY A 38 11.36 9.34 11.91
C GLY A 38 9.93 9.10 11.43
N PRO A 39 8.92 9.24 12.31
CA PRO A 39 7.51 8.98 11.97
C PRO A 39 7.00 9.83 10.79
N ALA A 40 7.55 11.03 10.58
CA ALA A 40 7.16 11.90 9.46
C ALA A 40 7.77 11.49 8.11
N TYR A 41 8.85 10.70 8.10
CA TYR A 41 9.64 10.45 6.89
C TYR A 41 8.80 9.81 5.80
N PHE A 42 8.16 8.68 6.12
CA PHE A 42 7.37 7.91 5.17
C PHE A 42 6.11 8.67 4.70
N PRO A 43 5.26 9.22 5.58
CA PRO A 43 4.08 9.99 5.17
C PRO A 43 4.44 11.23 4.33
N THR A 44 5.50 11.96 4.67
CA THR A 44 5.89 13.18 3.94
C THR A 44 6.42 12.85 2.55
N LEU A 45 7.30 11.86 2.44
CA LEU A 45 7.89 11.49 1.15
C LEU A 45 6.83 10.88 0.22
N LEU A 46 6.07 9.90 0.72
CA LEU A 46 5.04 9.24 -0.08
C LEU A 46 3.90 10.20 -0.41
N GLY A 47 3.46 11.02 0.54
CA GLY A 47 2.42 12.03 0.32
C GLY A 47 2.84 13.09 -0.69
N GLY A 48 4.10 13.55 -0.64
CA GLY A 48 4.67 14.46 -1.63
C GLY A 48 4.70 13.85 -3.03
N LEU A 49 5.17 12.60 -3.14
CA LEU A 49 5.20 11.88 -4.42
C LEU A 49 3.78 11.66 -4.98
N MET A 50 2.83 11.29 -4.13
CA MET A 50 1.41 11.20 -4.50
C MET A 50 0.87 12.54 -5.01
N ALA A 51 1.19 13.65 -4.35
CA ALA A 51 0.74 14.97 -4.78
C ALA A 51 1.32 15.37 -6.14
N VAL A 52 2.60 15.08 -6.39
CA VAL A 52 3.25 15.35 -7.69
C VAL A 52 2.65 14.49 -8.80
N VAL A 53 2.53 13.18 -8.59
CA VAL A 53 1.92 12.27 -9.58
C VAL A 53 0.46 12.63 -9.80
N GLY A 54 -0.28 12.95 -8.74
CA GLY A 54 -1.67 13.40 -8.79
C GLY A 54 -1.83 14.69 -9.59
N ALA A 55 -0.94 15.67 -9.41
CA ALA A 55 -0.92 16.90 -10.20
C ALA A 55 -0.68 16.60 -11.69
N ALA A 56 0.30 15.75 -12.01
CA ALA A 56 0.57 15.36 -13.40
C ALA A 56 -0.66 14.70 -14.06
N VAL A 57 -1.33 13.78 -13.37
CA VAL A 57 -2.55 13.10 -13.86
C VAL A 57 -3.72 14.09 -13.97
N PHE A 58 -3.88 14.98 -12.99
CA PHE A 58 -4.91 16.02 -12.99
C PHE A 58 -4.76 16.97 -14.19
N PHE A 59 -3.56 17.46 -14.48
CA PHE A 59 -3.33 18.31 -15.66
C PHE A 59 -3.50 17.55 -16.98
N ARG A 60 -3.05 16.30 -17.03
CA ARG A 60 -3.23 15.41 -18.21
C ARG A 60 -4.71 15.22 -18.58
N SER A 61 -5.61 15.28 -17.59
CA SER A 61 -7.07 15.12 -17.79
C SER A 61 -7.73 16.18 -18.68
N PHE A 62 -7.10 17.34 -18.85
CA PHE A 62 -7.59 18.41 -19.73
C PHE A 62 -7.08 18.27 -21.17
N VAL A 63 -5.98 17.54 -21.37
CA VAL A 63 -5.33 17.38 -22.67
C VAL A 63 -5.85 16.13 -23.38
N LEU A 64 -5.86 14.99 -22.67
CA LEU A 64 -6.25 13.70 -23.23
C LEU A 64 -7.73 13.40 -23.03
N LYS A 65 -8.34 12.76 -24.03
CA LYS A 65 -9.68 12.18 -23.90
C LYS A 65 -9.58 10.87 -23.11
N GLY A 66 -10.55 10.62 -22.24
CA GLY A 66 -10.64 9.34 -21.53
C GLY A 66 -12.05 9.00 -21.11
N GLY A 67 -12.18 7.84 -20.49
CA GLY A 67 -13.47 7.27 -20.12
C GLY A 67 -14.13 7.93 -18.91
N GLY A 68 -15.36 7.51 -18.64
CA GLY A 68 -16.10 7.89 -17.44
C GLY A 68 -15.49 7.29 -16.16
N VAL A 69 -15.95 7.81 -15.03
CA VAL A 69 -15.58 7.30 -13.71
C VAL A 69 -16.29 5.96 -13.47
N ALA A 70 -15.52 4.93 -13.13
CA ALA A 70 -16.08 3.62 -12.78
C ALA A 70 -16.78 3.66 -11.41
N ALA A 71 -17.68 2.71 -11.16
CA ALA A 71 -18.32 2.57 -9.86
C ALA A 71 -17.30 2.33 -8.74
N PHE A 72 -17.61 2.82 -7.55
CA PHE A 72 -16.72 2.73 -6.39
C PHE A 72 -16.59 1.26 -5.94
N PRO A 73 -15.39 0.66 -5.95
CA PRO A 73 -15.23 -0.77 -5.71
C PRO A 73 -15.20 -1.07 -4.19
N LEU A 74 -16.33 -0.97 -3.52
CA LEU A 74 -16.44 -1.16 -2.06
C LEU A 74 -15.92 -2.53 -1.60
N ARG A 75 -16.17 -3.59 -2.39
CA ARG A 75 -15.63 -4.93 -2.13
C ARG A 75 -14.10 -4.91 -2.07
N LEU A 76 -13.45 -4.27 -3.04
CA LEU A 76 -11.99 -4.19 -3.12
C LEU A 76 -11.42 -3.47 -1.88
N ILE A 77 -11.99 -2.32 -1.53
CA ILE A 77 -11.57 -1.51 -0.39
C ILE A 77 -11.71 -2.31 0.91
N PHE A 78 -12.84 -2.99 1.08
CA PHE A 78 -13.11 -3.80 2.27
C PHE A 78 -12.09 -4.94 2.42
N PHE A 79 -11.87 -5.76 1.39
CA PHE A 79 -10.94 -6.91 1.48
C PHE A 79 -9.48 -6.49 1.66
N ILE A 80 -9.02 -5.43 0.98
CA ILE A 80 -7.64 -4.93 1.14
C ILE A 80 -7.44 -4.35 2.55
N THR A 81 -8.41 -3.59 3.06
CA THR A 81 -8.31 -3.04 4.42
C THR A 81 -8.35 -4.16 5.46
N LEU A 82 -9.25 -5.13 5.28
CA LEU A 82 -9.38 -6.28 6.17
C LEU A 82 -8.10 -7.13 6.18
N SER A 83 -7.50 -7.38 5.02
CA SER A 83 -6.26 -8.17 4.93
C SER A 83 -5.10 -7.49 5.65
N LEU A 84 -4.97 -6.16 5.52
CA LEU A 84 -3.98 -5.35 6.24
C LEU A 84 -4.17 -5.41 7.77
N LEU A 85 -5.41 -5.28 8.25
CA LEU A 85 -5.71 -5.37 9.68
C LEU A 85 -5.41 -6.76 10.25
N ILE A 86 -5.81 -7.81 9.53
CA ILE A 86 -5.54 -9.21 9.90
C ILE A 86 -4.03 -9.46 9.92
N PHE A 87 -3.29 -9.00 8.92
CA PHE A 87 -1.83 -9.09 8.89
C PHE A 87 -1.19 -8.44 10.12
N GLY A 88 -1.55 -7.18 10.41
CA GLY A 88 -1.00 -6.45 11.56
C GLY A 88 -1.29 -7.14 12.89
N TYR A 89 -2.49 -7.72 13.03
CA TYR A 89 -2.87 -8.49 14.21
C TYR A 89 -2.12 -9.83 14.33
N LEU A 90 -2.01 -10.57 13.21
CA LEU A 90 -1.41 -11.91 13.16
C LEU A 90 0.12 -11.92 13.16
N LEU A 91 0.76 -10.82 12.77
CA LEU A 91 2.21 -10.73 12.69
C LEU A 91 2.92 -11.13 14.00
N LYS A 92 2.40 -10.67 15.14
CA LYS A 92 2.97 -10.99 16.47
C LYS A 92 2.76 -12.44 16.92
N PRO A 93 1.56 -13.05 16.84
CA PRO A 93 1.33 -14.40 17.33
C PRO A 93 1.82 -15.52 16.39
N ILE A 94 1.58 -15.42 15.08
CA ILE A 94 1.82 -16.52 14.14
C ILE A 94 3.06 -16.32 13.24
N GLY A 95 3.69 -15.14 13.33
CA GLY A 95 4.92 -14.83 12.60
C GLY A 95 4.69 -14.32 11.18
N LEU A 96 5.78 -13.81 10.59
CA LEU A 96 5.81 -13.13 9.29
C LEU A 96 5.33 -14.01 8.13
N VAL A 97 5.75 -15.28 8.11
CA VAL A 97 5.46 -16.22 7.01
C VAL A 97 3.95 -16.44 6.88
N LEU A 98 3.29 -16.84 7.96
CA LEU A 98 1.86 -17.13 7.96
C LEU A 98 1.02 -15.85 7.88
N ALA A 99 1.45 -14.75 8.50
CA ALA A 99 0.76 -13.48 8.37
C ALA A 99 0.76 -13.01 6.90
N LEU A 100 1.88 -13.12 6.18
CA LEU A 100 1.96 -12.79 4.74
C LEU A 100 1.08 -13.70 3.89
N LEU A 101 1.03 -15.01 4.19
CA LEU A 101 0.12 -15.94 3.52
C LEU A 101 -1.34 -15.48 3.68
N CYS A 102 -1.78 -15.18 4.90
CA CYS A 102 -3.12 -14.67 5.16
C CYS A 102 -3.37 -13.35 4.41
N LEU A 103 -2.42 -12.42 4.45
CA LEU A 103 -2.52 -11.13 3.75
C LEU A 103 -2.78 -11.33 2.26
N VAL A 104 -1.97 -12.13 1.58
CA VAL A 104 -2.07 -12.34 0.13
C VAL A 104 -3.34 -13.08 -0.23
N VAL A 105 -3.68 -14.15 0.49
CA VAL A 105 -4.89 -14.94 0.21
C VAL A 105 -6.16 -14.10 0.41
N ILE A 106 -6.26 -13.34 1.50
CA ILE A 106 -7.43 -12.47 1.76
C ILE A 106 -7.51 -11.34 0.73
N SER A 107 -6.37 -10.74 0.36
CA SER A 107 -6.34 -9.70 -0.68
C SER A 107 -6.72 -10.24 -2.05
N ALA A 108 -6.44 -11.52 -2.33
CA ALA A 108 -6.73 -12.13 -3.61
C ALA A 108 -8.24 -12.33 -3.84
N PHE A 109 -9.05 -12.47 -2.78
CA PHE A 109 -10.52 -12.46 -2.86
C PHE A 109 -11.10 -11.09 -3.28
N ALA A 110 -10.29 -10.02 -3.23
CA ALA A 110 -10.70 -8.70 -3.67
C ALA A 110 -10.76 -8.58 -5.21
N GLY A 111 -9.99 -9.42 -5.92
CA GLY A 111 -9.90 -9.45 -7.38
C GLY A 111 -10.94 -10.36 -8.04
N HIS A 112 -11.29 -10.06 -9.30
CA HIS A 112 -12.22 -10.89 -10.08
C HIS A 112 -11.51 -12.04 -10.82
N GLU A 113 -10.18 -11.97 -10.99
CA GLU A 113 -9.35 -12.98 -11.63
C GLU A 113 -8.42 -13.66 -10.63
N PHE A 114 -8.98 -14.52 -9.78
CA PHE A 114 -8.20 -15.22 -8.78
C PHE A 114 -7.53 -16.48 -9.36
N ARG A 115 -6.19 -16.48 -9.43
CA ARG A 115 -5.38 -17.67 -9.75
C ARG A 115 -4.55 -18.05 -8.55
N LEU A 116 -4.98 -19.11 -7.85
CA LEU A 116 -4.38 -19.59 -6.59
C LEU A 116 -2.88 -19.88 -6.73
N LYS A 117 -2.45 -20.37 -7.90
CA LYS A 117 -1.03 -20.60 -8.22
C LYS A 117 -0.20 -19.30 -8.21
N GLU A 118 -0.72 -18.22 -8.78
CA GLU A 118 -0.05 -16.92 -8.83
C GLU A 118 0.00 -16.27 -7.44
N ALA A 119 -1.08 -16.38 -6.67
CA ALA A 119 -1.13 -15.90 -5.29
C ALA A 119 -0.11 -16.63 -4.40
N LEU A 120 0.02 -17.95 -4.51
CA LEU A 120 1.02 -18.72 -3.77
C LEU A 120 2.45 -18.38 -4.18
N LEU A 121 2.71 -18.21 -5.49
CA LEU A 121 4.03 -17.79 -5.98
C LEU A 121 4.38 -16.40 -5.46
N LEU A 122 3.45 -15.45 -5.53
CA LEU A 122 3.63 -14.09 -5.03
C LEU A 122 3.86 -14.09 -3.52
N THR A 123 3.13 -14.91 -2.77
CA THR A 123 3.33 -15.11 -1.33
C THR A 123 4.74 -15.62 -1.05
N PHE A 124 5.20 -16.65 -1.76
CA PHE A 124 6.52 -17.23 -1.59
C PHE A 124 7.62 -16.19 -1.85
N VAL A 125 7.53 -15.45 -2.95
CA VAL A 125 8.49 -14.39 -3.29
C VAL A 125 8.51 -13.29 -2.23
N LEU A 126 7.33 -12.85 -1.76
CA LEU A 126 7.24 -11.83 -0.71
C LEU A 126 7.84 -12.30 0.61
N ILE A 127 7.60 -13.56 1.00
CA ILE A 127 8.19 -14.14 2.20
C ILE A 127 9.71 -14.15 2.07
N VAL A 128 10.25 -14.69 0.98
CA VAL A 128 11.70 -14.75 0.76
C VAL A 128 12.32 -13.36 0.82
N LEU A 129 11.75 -12.39 0.10
CA LEU A 129 12.24 -11.01 0.08
C LEU A 129 12.15 -10.37 1.48
N SER A 130 11.05 -10.57 2.19
CA SER A 130 10.87 -10.02 3.53
C SER A 130 11.87 -10.61 4.53
N VAL A 131 12.14 -11.92 4.48
CA VAL A 131 13.15 -12.55 5.33
C VAL A 131 14.56 -12.05 4.98
N LEU A 132 14.89 -11.95 3.69
CA LEU A 132 16.20 -11.48 3.25
C LEU A 132 16.44 -10.02 3.64
N VAL A 133 15.48 -9.13 3.42
CA VAL A 133 15.63 -7.70 3.68
C VAL A 133 15.48 -7.40 5.16
N PHE A 134 14.40 -7.83 5.81
CA PHE A 134 14.10 -7.40 7.17
C PHE A 134 14.86 -8.21 8.23
N VAL A 135 14.96 -9.52 8.06
CA VAL A 135 15.60 -10.37 9.08
C VAL A 135 17.10 -10.44 8.86
N LYS A 136 17.55 -10.78 7.64
CA LYS A 136 18.99 -10.89 7.36
C LYS A 136 19.66 -9.54 7.06
N GLY A 137 19.03 -8.68 6.28
CA GLY A 137 19.60 -7.42 5.83
C GLY A 137 19.59 -6.33 6.91
N LEU A 138 18.45 -6.16 7.57
CA LEU A 138 18.23 -5.12 8.58
C LEU A 138 18.34 -5.61 10.02
N GLY A 139 18.39 -6.93 10.25
CA GLY A 139 18.52 -7.50 11.60
C GLY A 139 17.30 -7.27 12.50
N LEU A 140 16.12 -7.04 11.92
CA LEU A 140 14.91 -6.79 12.71
C LEU A 140 14.46 -8.07 13.42
N PRO A 141 14.10 -8.00 14.72
CA PRO A 141 13.67 -9.16 15.50
C PRO A 141 12.21 -9.53 15.20
N PHE A 142 11.89 -9.79 13.93
CA PHE A 142 10.57 -10.24 13.53
C PHE A 142 10.40 -11.75 13.81
N PRO A 143 9.29 -12.17 14.43
CA PRO A 143 8.99 -13.59 14.58
C PRO A 143 8.75 -14.19 13.19
N LEU A 144 9.60 -15.12 12.77
CA LEU A 144 9.44 -15.83 11.51
C LEU A 144 8.34 -16.89 11.60
N TRP A 145 8.35 -17.61 12.72
CA TRP A 145 7.47 -18.72 13.02
C TRP A 145 6.49 -18.35 14.16
N PRO A 146 5.39 -19.11 14.31
CA PRO A 146 4.49 -18.94 15.43
C PRO A 146 5.22 -19.02 16.76
N LYS A 147 4.84 -18.18 17.72
CA LYS A 147 5.39 -18.23 19.08
C LYS A 147 5.14 -19.55 19.80
N PHE A 148 4.27 -20.39 19.26
CA PHE A 148 4.01 -21.74 19.77
C PHE A 148 5.06 -22.78 19.31
N LEU A 149 5.96 -22.42 18.38
CA LEU A 149 6.99 -23.29 17.80
C LEU A 149 8.43 -22.79 18.09
N SER A 150 8.60 -21.75 18.90
CA SER A 150 9.89 -21.16 19.31
C SER A 150 9.95 -20.99 20.82
#